data_AF-A0A4Q5QJJ3-F1
#
_entry.id   AF-A0A4Q5QJJ3-F1
#
_cell.length_a   1.000
_cell.length_b   1.000
_cell.length_c   1.000
_cell.angle_alpha   90.00
_cell.angle_beta   90.00
_cell.angle_gamma   90.00
#
_symmetry.space_group_name_H-M   'P 1'
#
loop_
_entity.id
_entity.type
_entity.pdbx_description
1 polymer ?
#
loop_
_entity_poly.entity_id
_entity_poly.type
_entity_poly.pdbx_seq_one_letter_code
_entity_poly.pdbx_strand_id
1 'polypeptide(L)'
;MELTKKYIESFGHTVVSITGYNEPDPGYAGVSKQNFYDLIAACKARPGLRNLRFCGGNTLNNDLALDWYNYVRPAGLNEGNTHQLAGVFDTYANFYQTVRANGDYATNDEVHDIMEGIVGAQYGLQAGIYWGYANLARGEFSKASYTGKRLGYAEHRPNWTAAAVYRQATGQVQAFGGASERQAATTTYSYVAKDRDVYYEGYGPQREYSLVMPGGSGYMTNDQPYAERVINISWGEDVQPAVRGRYVVVNRNSGKVLELPGGATANGTALQQNTYGGAAYQQWSVRPISARSGGDFSYFTLVNAGTGKAADLLNYSLDNGGTIVAYDSANTGNQQYYFDYAGDGYFYIRNR
;
A
#
# COMPACT_ATOMS: atom_id res chain seq x y z
N MET A 1 -22.59 -20.12 0.64
CA MET A 1 -21.28 -20.50 1.22
C MET A 1 -20.71 -21.77 0.60
N GLU A 2 -21.30 -22.97 0.76
CA GLU A 2 -20.72 -24.20 0.16
C GLU A 2 -20.58 -24.14 -1.37
N LEU A 3 -21.60 -23.61 -2.07
CA LEU A 3 -21.54 -23.42 -3.53
C LEU A 3 -20.42 -22.44 -3.91
N THR A 4 -20.29 -21.31 -3.19
CA THR A 4 -19.22 -20.33 -3.38
C THR A 4 -17.85 -20.98 -3.17
N LYS A 5 -17.68 -21.77 -2.10
CA LYS A 5 -16.45 -22.52 -1.85
C LYS A 5 -16.10 -23.43 -3.03
N LYS A 6 -17.04 -24.27 -3.47
CA LYS A 6 -16.83 -25.17 -4.62
C LYS A 6 -16.48 -24.42 -5.90
N TYR A 7 -17.12 -23.28 -6.13
CA TYR A 7 -16.83 -22.43 -7.27
C TYR A 7 -15.39 -21.90 -7.23
N ILE A 8 -14.96 -21.32 -6.10
CA ILE A 8 -13.58 -20.83 -5.93
C ILE A 8 -12.57 -21.99 -6.06
N GLU A 9 -12.86 -23.14 -5.47
CA GLU A 9 -12.01 -24.33 -5.57
C GLU A 9 -11.93 -24.90 -6.99
N SER A 10 -12.94 -24.68 -7.84
CA SER A 10 -12.91 -25.10 -9.25
C SER A 10 -11.87 -24.36 -10.09
N PHE A 11 -11.38 -23.20 -9.62
CA PHE A 11 -10.25 -22.47 -10.21
C PHE A 11 -8.89 -22.91 -9.64
N GLY A 12 -8.85 -23.94 -8.79
CA GLY A 12 -7.62 -24.43 -8.16
C GLY A 12 -7.18 -23.63 -6.92
N HIS A 13 -8.05 -22.75 -6.39
CA HIS A 13 -7.77 -22.01 -5.16
C HIS A 13 -8.21 -22.79 -3.91
N THR A 14 -7.53 -22.58 -2.79
CA THR A 14 -7.94 -23.13 -1.49
C THR A 14 -8.73 -22.08 -0.71
N VAL A 15 -9.96 -22.39 -0.32
CA VAL A 15 -10.73 -21.55 0.60
C VAL A 15 -10.33 -21.89 2.02
N VAL A 16 -9.83 -20.89 2.76
CA VAL A 16 -9.29 -21.08 4.13
C VAL A 16 -10.14 -20.45 5.22
N SER A 17 -10.99 -19.47 4.86
CA SER A 17 -11.86 -18.74 5.78
C SER A 17 -13.13 -18.29 5.07
N ILE A 18 -14.21 -18.11 5.82
CA ILE A 18 -15.47 -17.52 5.36
C ILE A 18 -16.07 -16.60 6.43
N THR A 19 -16.61 -15.46 5.99
CA THR A 19 -17.46 -14.58 6.81
C THR A 19 -18.91 -14.70 6.37
N GLY A 20 -19.83 -14.43 7.29
CA GLY A 20 -21.26 -14.34 7.03
C GLY A 20 -21.72 -12.99 6.53
N TYR A 21 -21.17 -11.92 7.09
CA TYR A 21 -21.57 -10.55 6.81
C TYR A 21 -20.33 -9.66 6.74
N ASN A 22 -20.35 -8.74 5.79
CA ASN A 22 -19.43 -7.61 5.73
C ASN A 22 -20.16 -6.38 6.26
N GLU A 23 -19.53 -5.65 7.18
CA GLU A 23 -20.06 -4.43 7.78
C GLU A 23 -21.47 -4.59 8.38
N PRO A 24 -21.67 -5.50 9.38
CA PRO A 24 -22.97 -5.70 10.01
C PRO A 24 -23.37 -4.55 10.96
N ASP A 25 -22.70 -3.39 10.86
CA ASP A 25 -22.95 -2.20 11.65
C ASP A 25 -24.42 -1.75 11.60
N PRO A 26 -24.94 -1.17 12.72
CA PRO A 26 -26.28 -0.61 12.74
C PRO A 26 -26.50 0.40 11.60
N GLY A 27 -27.51 0.14 10.77
CA GLY A 27 -27.90 1.03 9.66
C GLY A 27 -27.33 0.68 8.29
N TYR A 28 -26.42 -0.29 8.19
CA TYR A 28 -25.83 -0.70 6.90
C TYR A 28 -26.47 -1.98 6.33
N ALA A 29 -26.42 -3.07 7.09
CA ALA A 29 -26.82 -4.40 6.59
C ALA A 29 -28.17 -4.92 7.14
N GLY A 30 -28.77 -4.26 8.13
CA GLY A 30 -30.07 -4.66 8.71
C GLY A 30 -30.08 -6.05 9.39
N VAL A 31 -28.90 -6.61 9.71
CA VAL A 31 -28.75 -7.93 10.33
C VAL A 31 -28.43 -7.81 11.81
N SER A 32 -28.95 -8.74 12.62
CA SER A 32 -28.65 -8.80 14.05
C SER A 32 -27.47 -9.74 14.34
N LYS A 33 -26.82 -9.54 15.51
CA LYS A 33 -25.81 -10.48 16.01
C LYS A 33 -26.32 -11.90 16.13
N GLN A 34 -27.60 -12.07 16.48
CA GLN A 34 -28.23 -13.38 16.53
C GLN A 34 -28.29 -14.03 15.15
N ASN A 35 -28.60 -13.27 14.09
CA ASN A 35 -28.57 -13.82 12.73
C ASN A 35 -27.18 -14.31 12.34
N PHE A 36 -26.13 -13.58 12.73
CA PHE A 36 -24.74 -14.01 12.46
C PHE A 36 -24.37 -15.25 13.29
N TYR A 37 -24.73 -15.26 14.57
CA TYR A 37 -24.56 -16.43 15.45
C TYR A 37 -25.20 -17.68 14.83
N ASP A 38 -26.47 -17.60 14.43
CA ASP A 38 -27.23 -18.71 13.87
C ASP A 38 -26.63 -19.19 12.54
N LEU A 39 -26.15 -18.25 11.71
CA LEU A 39 -25.46 -18.55 10.46
C LEU A 39 -24.16 -19.33 10.69
N ILE A 40 -23.32 -18.89 11.64
CA ILE A 40 -22.08 -19.59 11.99
C ILE A 40 -22.40 -21.00 12.53
N ALA A 41 -23.35 -21.11 13.47
CA ALA A 41 -23.76 -22.39 14.02
C ALA A 41 -24.26 -23.36 12.93
N ALA A 42 -25.08 -22.85 11.99
CA ALA A 42 -25.57 -23.63 10.85
C ALA A 42 -24.42 -24.06 9.93
N CYS A 43 -23.43 -23.22 9.70
CA CYS A 43 -22.28 -23.56 8.86
C CYS A 43 -21.35 -24.59 9.51
N LYS A 44 -21.13 -24.51 10.82
CA LYS A 44 -20.35 -25.53 11.56
C LYS A 44 -20.97 -26.92 11.50
N ALA A 45 -22.30 -26.99 11.43
CA ALA A 45 -23.01 -28.25 11.25
C ALA A 45 -22.81 -28.88 9.85
N ARG A 46 -22.38 -28.10 8.84
CA ARG A 46 -22.25 -28.54 7.45
C ARG A 46 -20.91 -29.22 7.18
N PRO A 47 -20.88 -30.50 6.77
CA PRO A 47 -19.64 -31.23 6.49
C PRO A 47 -18.71 -30.54 5.49
N GLY A 48 -19.25 -29.87 4.47
CA GLY A 48 -18.47 -29.19 3.43
C GLY A 48 -17.70 -27.96 3.91
N LEU A 49 -17.95 -27.47 5.13
CA LEU A 49 -17.36 -26.26 5.71
C LEU A 49 -16.55 -26.52 6.99
N ARG A 50 -16.48 -27.77 7.48
CA ARG A 50 -15.90 -28.10 8.81
C ARG A 50 -14.43 -27.72 9.00
N ASN A 51 -13.66 -27.65 7.91
CA ASN A 51 -12.22 -27.37 7.94
C ASN A 51 -11.88 -25.89 7.65
N LEU A 52 -12.89 -25.03 7.52
CA LEU A 52 -12.68 -23.61 7.31
C LEU A 52 -12.55 -22.88 8.64
N ARG A 53 -11.85 -21.75 8.61
CA ARG A 53 -12.04 -20.73 9.62
C ARG A 53 -13.33 -19.96 9.35
N PHE A 54 -13.94 -19.50 10.42
CA PHE A 54 -15.13 -18.68 10.41
C PHE A 54 -14.75 -17.36 11.04
N CYS A 55 -14.77 -16.29 10.25
CA CYS A 55 -14.44 -14.96 10.71
C CYS A 55 -15.66 -14.14 11.11
N GLY A 56 -15.46 -13.23 12.06
CA GLY A 56 -16.48 -12.29 12.52
C GLY A 56 -15.89 -11.10 13.28
N GLY A 57 -16.74 -10.12 13.58
CA GLY A 57 -16.34 -8.72 13.82
C GLY A 57 -16.80 -7.91 12.60
N ASN A 58 -15.94 -7.80 11.59
CA ASN A 58 -16.18 -7.27 10.23
C ASN A 58 -16.92 -5.92 10.19
N THR A 59 -16.81 -5.10 11.23
CA THR A 59 -17.51 -3.82 11.32
C THR A 59 -16.70 -2.71 10.66
N LEU A 60 -17.39 -1.81 9.97
CA LEU A 60 -16.87 -0.53 9.48
C LEU A 60 -16.36 0.32 10.64
N ASN A 61 -17.13 0.36 11.74
CA ASN A 61 -16.72 1.03 12.97
C ASN A 61 -16.03 0.03 13.90
N ASN A 62 -14.72 0.13 14.03
CA ASN A 62 -13.92 -0.81 14.82
C ASN A 62 -14.24 -0.77 16.34
N ASP A 63 -14.98 0.22 16.85
CA ASP A 63 -15.47 0.23 18.23
C ASP A 63 -16.50 -0.87 18.49
N LEU A 64 -17.19 -1.33 17.44
CA LEU A 64 -18.24 -2.35 17.51
C LEU A 64 -17.69 -3.77 17.28
N ALA A 65 -16.50 -3.89 16.68
CA ALA A 65 -15.93 -5.16 16.23
C ALA A 65 -15.84 -6.20 17.34
N LEU A 66 -15.32 -5.80 18.51
CA LEU A 66 -15.09 -6.72 19.61
C LEU A 66 -16.40 -7.24 20.23
N ASP A 67 -17.42 -6.39 20.28
CA ASP A 67 -18.75 -6.72 20.77
C ASP A 67 -19.46 -7.71 19.82
N TRP A 68 -19.35 -7.51 18.51
CA TRP A 68 -19.79 -8.50 17.50
C TRP A 68 -19.03 -9.81 17.60
N TYR A 69 -17.70 -9.76 17.64
CA TYR A 69 -16.85 -10.93 17.75
C TYR A 69 -17.16 -11.75 19.00
N ASN A 70 -17.19 -11.14 20.18
CA ASN A 70 -17.43 -11.84 21.44
C ASN A 70 -18.82 -12.48 21.50
N TYR A 71 -19.83 -11.83 20.92
CA TYR A 71 -21.19 -12.38 20.87
C TYR A 71 -21.26 -13.63 19.98
N VAL A 72 -20.63 -13.60 18.81
CA VAL A 72 -20.70 -14.69 17.82
C VAL A 72 -19.71 -15.82 18.14
N ARG A 73 -18.62 -15.54 18.86
CA ARG A 73 -17.56 -16.50 19.19
C ARG A 73 -18.06 -17.85 19.72
N PRO A 74 -19.03 -17.93 20.65
CA PRO A 74 -19.52 -19.22 21.15
C PRO A 74 -20.21 -20.10 20.09
N ALA A 75 -20.63 -19.56 18.95
CA ALA A 75 -21.15 -20.33 17.82
C ALA A 75 -20.04 -21.13 17.08
N GLY A 76 -18.77 -20.88 17.38
CA GLY A 76 -17.62 -21.58 16.79
C GLY A 76 -16.81 -20.76 15.80
N LEU A 77 -16.89 -19.43 15.87
CA LEU A 77 -15.98 -18.49 15.21
C LEU A 77 -14.57 -18.66 15.79
N ASN A 78 -13.58 -18.71 14.91
CA ASN A 78 -12.18 -18.97 15.23
C ASN A 78 -11.21 -18.07 14.43
N GLU A 79 -11.74 -16.98 13.87
CA GLU A 79 -11.00 -15.90 13.25
C GLU A 79 -11.69 -14.56 13.59
N GLY A 80 -10.96 -13.58 14.09
CA GLY A 80 -11.48 -12.24 14.34
C GLY A 80 -11.05 -11.31 13.22
N ASN A 81 -12.00 -10.53 12.72
CA ASN A 81 -11.78 -9.61 11.62
C ASN A 81 -12.31 -8.19 11.93
N THR A 82 -11.56 -7.15 11.59
CA THR A 82 -12.06 -5.76 11.53
C THR A 82 -11.14 -4.92 10.64
N HIS A 83 -11.67 -3.83 10.13
CA HIS A 83 -10.98 -2.73 9.45
C HIS A 83 -11.32 -1.40 10.12
N GLN A 84 -10.72 -0.31 9.64
CA GLN A 84 -10.89 1.03 10.23
C GLN A 84 -11.46 2.02 9.23
N LEU A 85 -12.73 2.36 9.41
CA LEU A 85 -13.37 3.48 8.72
C LEU A 85 -14.11 4.43 9.68
N ALA A 86 -14.35 3.99 10.90
CA ALA A 86 -14.81 4.78 12.03
C ALA A 86 -14.35 4.11 13.34
N GLY A 87 -14.46 4.84 14.44
CA GLY A 87 -14.07 4.38 15.78
C GLY A 87 -12.78 5.02 16.26
N VAL A 88 -12.17 4.43 17.29
CA VAL A 88 -10.94 4.93 17.89
C VAL A 88 -9.76 3.96 17.72
N PHE A 89 -8.55 4.49 17.77
CA PHE A 89 -7.34 3.70 17.54
C PHE A 89 -7.20 2.56 18.56
N ASP A 90 -7.55 2.82 19.82
CA ASP A 90 -7.36 1.89 20.91
C ASP A 90 -8.24 0.64 20.76
N THR A 91 -9.45 0.76 20.26
CA THR A 91 -10.36 -0.37 20.02
C THR A 91 -9.90 -1.21 18.84
N TYR A 92 -9.35 -0.59 17.78
CA TYR A 92 -8.71 -1.30 16.66
C TYR A 92 -7.51 -2.15 17.14
N ALA A 93 -6.60 -1.55 17.90
CA ALA A 93 -5.45 -2.26 18.48
C ALA A 93 -5.89 -3.37 19.45
N ASN A 94 -6.81 -3.04 20.36
CA ASN A 94 -7.31 -3.99 21.37
C ASN A 94 -8.07 -5.17 20.75
N PHE A 95 -8.75 -4.96 19.62
CA PHE A 95 -9.44 -6.03 18.91
C PHE A 95 -8.47 -7.15 18.55
N TYR A 96 -7.38 -6.85 17.82
CA TYR A 96 -6.42 -7.88 17.44
C TYR A 96 -5.71 -8.51 18.64
N GLN A 97 -5.35 -7.73 19.66
CA GLN A 97 -4.76 -8.29 20.87
C GLN A 97 -5.70 -9.29 21.54
N THR A 98 -6.99 -8.97 21.60
CA THR A 98 -8.01 -9.83 22.21
C THR A 98 -8.25 -11.10 21.38
N VAL A 99 -8.37 -10.98 20.06
CA VAL A 99 -8.50 -12.12 19.15
C VAL A 99 -7.31 -13.08 19.31
N ARG A 100 -6.09 -12.53 19.35
CA ARG A 100 -4.87 -13.33 19.55
C ARG A 100 -4.78 -13.95 20.93
N ALA A 101 -5.15 -13.23 21.98
CA ALA A 101 -5.19 -13.75 23.36
C ALA A 101 -6.19 -14.91 23.51
N ASN A 102 -7.26 -14.90 22.71
CA ASN A 102 -8.25 -15.98 22.65
C ASN A 102 -7.78 -17.21 21.85
N GLY A 103 -6.62 -17.15 21.21
CA GLY A 103 -6.07 -18.22 20.37
C GLY A 103 -6.65 -18.26 18.95
N ASP A 104 -7.44 -17.25 18.59
CA ASP A 104 -8.10 -17.17 17.29
C ASP A 104 -7.22 -16.45 16.26
N TYR A 105 -7.50 -16.68 14.97
CA TYR A 105 -6.72 -16.08 13.88
C TYR A 105 -7.15 -14.62 13.67
N ALA A 106 -6.22 -13.67 13.55
CA ALA A 106 -6.57 -12.25 13.38
C ALA A 106 -6.42 -11.81 11.92
N THR A 107 -7.50 -11.31 11.31
CA THR A 107 -7.52 -10.82 9.92
C THR A 107 -8.12 -9.43 9.75
N ASN A 108 -7.89 -8.84 8.59
CA ASN A 108 -8.52 -7.61 8.14
C ASN A 108 -8.85 -7.78 6.66
N ASP A 109 -10.13 -7.84 6.30
CA ASP A 109 -10.57 -8.11 4.94
C ASP A 109 -10.62 -6.86 4.05
N GLU A 110 -10.48 -5.68 4.66
CA GLU A 110 -10.50 -4.38 4.00
C GLU A 110 -9.43 -3.45 4.58
N VAL A 111 -8.16 -3.79 4.46
CA VAL A 111 -7.07 -2.91 4.89
C VAL A 111 -7.07 -1.66 3.98
N HIS A 112 -7.49 -0.51 4.49
CA HIS A 112 -7.62 0.70 3.66
C HIS A 112 -6.29 1.40 3.42
N ASP A 113 -5.32 1.20 4.32
CA ASP A 113 -4.03 1.84 4.21
C ASP A 113 -2.92 1.09 4.95
N ILE A 114 -1.66 1.44 4.68
CA ILE A 114 -0.53 0.86 5.40
C ILE A 114 -0.45 1.34 6.85
N MET A 115 -1.16 2.39 7.30
CA MET A 115 -1.23 2.68 8.73
C MET A 115 -1.99 1.57 9.45
N GLU A 116 -3.16 1.17 8.94
CA GLU A 116 -3.88 -0.02 9.40
C GLU A 116 -2.98 -1.25 9.37
N GLY A 117 -2.26 -1.48 8.26
CA GLY A 117 -1.33 -2.59 8.15
C GLY A 117 -0.19 -2.56 9.20
N ILE A 118 0.45 -1.40 9.39
CA ILE A 118 1.54 -1.19 10.36
C ILE A 118 1.06 -1.42 11.79
N VAL A 119 -0.08 -0.83 12.14
CA VAL A 119 -0.70 -0.91 13.47
C VAL A 119 -1.22 -2.32 13.72
N GLY A 120 -1.95 -2.90 12.77
CA GLY A 120 -2.43 -4.28 12.85
C GLY A 120 -1.27 -5.25 13.08
N ALA A 121 -0.19 -5.17 12.30
CA ALA A 121 0.98 -6.02 12.47
C ALA A 121 1.66 -5.84 13.85
N GLN A 122 1.58 -4.65 14.44
CA GLN A 122 2.04 -4.42 15.82
C GLN A 122 1.16 -5.12 16.87
N TYR A 123 -0.16 -5.14 16.68
CA TYR A 123 -1.11 -5.60 17.69
C TYR A 123 -1.63 -7.03 17.46
N GLY A 124 -1.20 -7.69 16.39
CA GLY A 124 -1.37 -9.13 16.23
C GLY A 124 -2.14 -9.58 14.99
N LEU A 125 -2.44 -8.66 14.06
CA LEU A 125 -2.94 -8.99 12.72
C LEU A 125 -2.00 -10.00 12.04
N GLN A 126 -2.57 -11.04 11.44
CA GLN A 126 -1.81 -12.13 10.82
C GLN A 126 -1.92 -12.15 9.31
N ALA A 127 -3.06 -11.71 8.77
CA ALA A 127 -3.26 -11.58 7.34
C ALA A 127 -4.26 -10.47 7.07
N GLY A 128 -4.09 -9.76 5.95
CA GLY A 128 -5.07 -8.81 5.49
C GLY A 128 -5.20 -8.79 3.99
N ILE A 129 -6.30 -8.24 3.52
CA ILE A 129 -6.59 -7.98 2.11
C ILE A 129 -6.71 -6.47 1.97
N TYR A 130 -5.92 -5.86 1.10
CA TYR A 130 -6.03 -4.43 0.86
C TYR A 130 -7.32 -4.09 0.12
N TRP A 131 -8.02 -3.07 0.60
CA TRP A 131 -9.06 -2.41 -0.17
C TRP A 131 -8.40 -1.52 -1.25
N GLY A 132 -8.57 -1.90 -2.52
CA GLY A 132 -8.01 -1.20 -3.67
C GLY A 132 -6.69 -1.78 -4.20
N TYR A 133 -5.92 -0.95 -4.91
CA TYR A 133 -4.74 -1.40 -5.66
C TYR A 133 -3.57 -1.81 -4.75
N ALA A 134 -2.78 -2.78 -5.21
CA ALA A 134 -1.52 -3.17 -4.60
C ALA A 134 -0.39 -2.18 -4.97
N ASN A 135 -0.50 -0.94 -4.48
CA ASN A 135 0.53 0.09 -4.68
C ASN A 135 1.88 -0.35 -4.08
N LEU A 136 2.95 0.32 -4.47
CA LEU A 136 4.32 -0.03 -4.09
C LEU A 136 4.50 -0.12 -2.57
N ALA A 137 4.04 0.88 -1.81
CA ALA A 137 4.15 0.89 -0.36
C ALA A 137 3.45 -0.30 0.30
N ARG A 138 2.24 -0.63 -0.16
CA ARG A 138 1.45 -1.80 0.31
C ARG A 138 2.12 -3.13 -0.03
N GLY A 139 2.63 -3.25 -1.26
CA GLY A 139 3.31 -4.44 -1.75
C GLY A 139 4.62 -4.70 -1.00
N GLU A 140 5.46 -3.66 -0.84
CA GLU A 140 6.70 -3.75 -0.10
C GLU A 140 6.47 -3.98 1.40
N PHE A 141 5.46 -3.33 1.99
CA PHE A 141 5.10 -3.57 3.39
C PHE A 141 4.63 -5.01 3.62
N SER A 142 3.81 -5.57 2.72
CA SER A 142 3.41 -6.98 2.78
C SER A 142 4.61 -7.93 2.77
N LYS A 143 5.57 -7.73 1.87
CA LYS A 143 6.79 -8.55 1.80
C LYS A 143 7.62 -8.42 3.09
N ALA A 144 7.82 -7.18 3.53
CA ALA A 144 8.65 -6.84 4.67
C ALA A 144 8.07 -7.30 6.00
N SER A 145 6.76 -7.17 6.20
CA SER A 145 6.07 -7.62 7.42
C SER A 145 5.90 -9.14 7.48
N TYR A 146 5.77 -9.81 6.34
CA TYR A 146 5.60 -11.27 6.28
C TYR A 146 6.90 -12.04 6.51
N THR A 147 8.00 -11.62 5.87
CA THR A 147 9.27 -12.37 5.90
C THR A 147 10.42 -11.65 6.60
N GLY A 148 10.28 -10.35 6.80
CA GLY A 148 11.33 -9.50 7.34
C GLY A 148 11.35 -9.43 8.86
N LYS A 149 12.31 -8.66 9.36
CA LYS A 149 12.45 -8.31 10.76
C LYS A 149 12.18 -6.83 10.95
N ARG A 150 11.21 -6.49 11.80
CA ARG A 150 10.98 -5.10 12.20
C ARG A 150 12.16 -4.56 13.01
N LEU A 151 12.69 -3.42 12.59
CA LEU A 151 13.79 -2.70 13.21
C LEU A 151 13.30 -1.49 14.03
N GLY A 152 12.17 -0.90 13.62
CA GLY A 152 11.60 0.28 14.25
C GLY A 152 10.08 0.33 14.08
N TYR A 153 9.42 0.99 15.03
CA TYR A 153 7.98 1.19 15.04
C TYR A 153 7.67 2.49 15.79
N ALA A 154 6.74 3.27 15.26
CA ALA A 154 6.14 4.40 15.93
C ALA A 154 4.68 4.55 15.47
N GLU A 155 3.84 5.11 16.32
CA GLU A 155 2.44 5.41 16.03
C GLU A 155 2.07 6.73 16.68
N HIS A 156 1.07 7.42 16.14
CA HIS A 156 0.46 8.58 16.77
C HIS A 156 -1.04 8.39 16.83
N ARG A 157 -1.50 7.74 17.91
CA ARG A 157 -2.89 7.29 18.05
C ARG A 157 -3.93 8.39 17.83
N PRO A 158 -3.81 9.60 18.41
CA PRO A 158 -4.80 10.66 18.18
C PRO A 158 -4.88 11.14 16.72
N ASN A 159 -3.83 10.91 15.93
CA ASN A 159 -3.73 11.40 14.56
C ASN A 159 -3.85 10.28 13.53
N TRP A 160 -4.10 9.03 13.95
CA TRP A 160 -4.23 7.88 13.04
C TRP A 160 -3.14 7.81 11.97
N THR A 161 -1.89 7.94 12.40
CA THR A 161 -0.72 7.69 11.55
C THR A 161 0.20 6.70 12.22
N ALA A 162 1.01 6.00 11.42
CA ALA A 162 2.01 5.09 11.93
C ALA A 162 3.22 5.01 11.00
N ALA A 163 4.34 4.58 11.56
CA ALA A 163 5.60 4.40 10.87
C ALA A 163 6.28 3.11 11.32
N ALA A 164 7.00 2.47 10.41
CA ALA A 164 7.78 1.29 10.73
C ALA A 164 9.05 1.22 9.89
N VAL A 165 10.03 0.46 10.37
CA VAL A 165 11.24 0.13 9.61
C VAL A 165 11.41 -1.36 9.64
N TYR A 166 11.67 -1.97 8.49
CA TYR A 166 11.91 -3.40 8.36
C TYR A 166 13.20 -3.66 7.61
N ARG A 167 13.85 -4.77 7.98
CA ARG A 167 14.83 -5.45 7.16
C ARG A 167 14.15 -6.65 6.50
N GLN A 168 14.03 -6.66 5.18
CA GLN A 168 13.52 -7.82 4.45
C GLN A 168 14.47 -9.02 4.55
N ALA A 169 13.98 -10.21 4.25
CA ALA A 169 14.79 -11.43 4.24
C ALA A 169 15.98 -11.37 3.26
N THR A 170 15.86 -10.57 2.20
CA THR A 170 16.93 -10.26 1.22
C THR A 170 18.01 -9.34 1.77
N GLY A 171 17.83 -8.76 2.96
CA GLY A 171 18.75 -7.83 3.60
C GLY A 171 18.43 -6.35 3.36
N GLN A 172 17.59 -6.03 2.37
CA GLN A 172 17.11 -4.68 2.08
C GLN A 172 16.45 -4.06 3.32
N VAL A 173 16.75 -2.79 3.59
CA VAL A 173 16.11 -2.04 4.69
C VAL A 173 15.20 -0.98 4.11
N GLN A 174 13.96 -0.94 4.59
CA GLN A 174 12.96 0.01 4.16
C GLN A 174 12.23 0.62 5.36
N ALA A 175 11.96 1.91 5.27
CA ALA A 175 11.05 2.63 6.15
C ALA A 175 9.67 2.74 5.49
N PHE A 176 8.62 2.80 6.30
CA PHE A 176 7.23 2.86 5.88
C PHE A 176 6.49 3.89 6.72
N GLY A 177 5.63 4.69 6.10
CA GLY A 177 4.74 5.62 6.80
C GLY A 177 3.34 5.60 6.19
N GLY A 178 2.32 5.51 7.04
CA GLY A 178 0.91 5.51 6.64
C GLY A 178 0.09 6.54 7.42
N ALA A 179 -1.01 6.97 6.82
CA ALA A 179 -2.02 7.82 7.42
C ALA A 179 -3.42 7.31 7.04
N SER A 180 -4.33 7.24 8.03
CA SER A 180 -5.74 6.90 7.84
C SER A 180 -6.37 7.75 6.75
N GLU A 181 -7.07 7.10 5.82
CA GLU A 181 -7.84 7.80 4.78
C GLU A 181 -8.96 8.70 5.34
N ARG A 182 -9.44 8.46 6.57
CA ARG A 182 -10.62 9.15 7.13
C ARG A 182 -10.34 10.02 8.35
N GLN A 183 -9.40 9.61 9.20
CA GLN A 183 -9.20 10.20 10.53
C GLN A 183 -7.80 10.78 10.73
N ALA A 184 -6.94 10.74 9.71
CA ALA A 184 -5.56 11.18 9.90
C ALA A 184 -5.45 12.69 10.06
N ALA A 185 -4.64 13.09 11.04
CA ALA A 185 -4.09 14.43 11.15
C ALA A 185 -2.58 14.41 10.86
N THR A 186 -2.05 15.54 10.34
CA THR A 186 -0.65 15.59 9.88
C THR A 186 0.31 15.28 11.02
N THR A 187 1.21 14.32 10.79
CA THR A 187 2.20 13.86 11.77
C THR A 187 3.58 13.78 11.12
N THR A 188 4.63 14.17 11.82
CA THR A 188 6.01 14.03 11.35
C THR A 188 6.71 12.91 12.13
N TYR A 189 7.36 12.00 11.41
CA TYR A 189 8.18 10.94 11.98
C TYR A 189 9.66 11.17 11.63
N SER A 190 10.54 11.04 12.62
CA SER A 190 11.99 10.98 12.41
C SER A 190 12.46 9.53 12.40
N TYR A 191 13.01 9.09 11.27
CA TYR A 191 13.67 7.79 11.14
C TYR A 191 15.15 7.95 11.49
N VAL A 192 15.61 7.25 12.53
CA VAL A 192 16.95 7.44 13.09
C VAL A 192 17.80 6.17 12.97
N ALA A 193 18.90 6.26 12.22
CA ALA A 193 19.94 5.25 12.14
C ALA A 193 20.93 5.43 13.30
N LYS A 194 20.89 4.52 14.27
CA LYS A 194 21.64 4.66 15.54
C LYS A 194 23.11 4.27 15.43
N ASP A 195 23.47 3.41 14.48
CA ASP A 195 24.77 2.73 14.44
C ASP A 195 25.67 3.14 13.26
N ARG A 196 25.09 3.60 12.14
CA ARG A 196 25.83 4.06 10.95
C ARG A 196 25.17 5.24 10.25
N ASP A 197 25.95 5.96 9.44
CA ASP A 197 25.39 6.89 8.47
C ASP A 197 24.74 6.09 7.33
N VAL A 198 23.59 6.56 6.85
CA VAL A 198 22.82 5.90 5.79
C VAL A 198 22.34 6.92 4.76
N TYR A 199 21.80 6.40 3.66
CA TYR A 199 21.15 7.17 2.61
C TYR A 199 19.68 6.77 2.54
N TYR A 200 18.80 7.74 2.71
CA TYR A 200 17.36 7.58 2.55
C TYR A 200 17.01 8.02 1.13
N GLU A 201 16.64 7.08 0.27
CA GLU A 201 16.35 7.32 -1.14
C GLU A 201 17.49 8.04 -1.90
N GLY A 202 18.74 7.74 -1.53
CA GLY A 202 19.93 8.37 -2.10
C GLY A 202 20.31 9.72 -1.49
N TYR A 203 19.51 10.27 -0.57
CA TYR A 203 19.87 11.45 0.20
C TYR A 203 20.67 11.05 1.44
N GLY A 204 21.91 11.51 1.54
CA GLY A 204 22.83 11.20 2.63
C GLY A 204 24.29 11.53 2.26
N PRO A 205 25.27 11.11 3.08
CA PRO A 205 25.10 10.31 4.30
C PRO A 205 24.41 11.12 5.41
N GLN A 206 23.46 10.52 6.12
CA GLN A 206 22.77 11.14 7.25
C GLN A 206 22.29 10.10 8.27
N ARG A 207 22.03 10.55 9.49
CA ARG A 207 21.56 9.70 10.60
C ARG A 207 20.06 9.79 10.83
N GLU A 208 19.45 10.89 10.43
CA GLU A 208 18.04 11.17 10.65
C GLU A 208 17.38 11.54 9.32
N TYR A 209 16.16 11.07 9.11
CA TYR A 209 15.31 11.48 8.00
C TYR A 209 13.90 11.76 8.50
N SER A 210 13.37 12.92 8.16
CA SER A 210 12.02 13.34 8.55
C SER A 210 11.03 13.05 7.43
N LEU A 211 9.97 12.31 7.75
CA LEU A 211 8.82 12.10 6.86
C LEU A 211 7.59 12.77 7.45
N VAL A 212 6.96 13.63 6.67
CA VAL A 212 5.65 14.19 7.00
C VAL A 212 4.58 13.29 6.39
N MET A 213 3.79 12.64 7.25
CA MET A 213 2.57 11.95 6.85
C MET A 213 1.40 12.94 6.91
N PRO A 214 0.80 13.30 5.76
CA PRO A 214 -0.24 14.30 5.74
C PRO A 214 -1.56 13.72 6.24
N GLY A 215 -2.34 14.61 6.85
CA GLY A 215 -3.75 14.41 7.17
C GLY A 215 -4.52 15.71 6.93
N GLY A 216 -5.82 15.69 7.17
CA GLY A 216 -6.73 16.80 6.91
C GLY A 216 -7.72 17.05 8.02
N SER A 217 -8.79 17.77 7.69
CA SER A 217 -9.84 18.16 8.61
C SER A 217 -10.95 17.11 8.79
N GLY A 218 -10.96 16.05 7.98
CA GLY A 218 -11.86 14.91 8.12
C GLY A 218 -12.23 14.22 6.80
N TYR A 219 -12.97 13.12 6.91
CA TYR A 219 -13.39 12.35 5.74
C TYR A 219 -14.19 13.17 4.71
N MET A 220 -13.90 12.95 3.41
CA MET A 220 -14.48 13.63 2.25
C MET A 220 -14.26 15.15 2.18
N THR A 221 -13.34 15.71 2.95
CA THR A 221 -12.88 17.08 2.76
C THR A 221 -11.77 17.13 1.71
N ASN A 222 -11.66 18.26 1.00
CA ASN A 222 -10.63 18.43 -0.04
C ASN A 222 -9.19 18.37 0.50
N ASP A 223 -8.99 18.57 1.80
CA ASP A 223 -7.69 18.61 2.46
C ASP A 223 -7.29 17.31 3.17
N GLN A 224 -8.15 16.27 3.15
CA GLN A 224 -7.88 14.95 3.70
C GLN A 224 -7.33 13.99 2.62
N PRO A 225 -6.00 13.85 2.51
CA PRO A 225 -5.44 12.78 1.70
C PRO A 225 -5.46 11.47 2.49
N TYR A 226 -5.76 10.39 1.78
CA TYR A 226 -5.15 9.10 2.08
C TYR A 226 -3.66 9.17 1.71
N ALA A 227 -2.74 8.69 2.54
CA ALA A 227 -1.32 8.83 2.26
C ALA A 227 -0.45 7.67 2.76
N GLU A 228 0.42 7.20 1.88
CA GLU A 228 1.36 6.10 2.15
C GLU A 228 2.71 6.32 1.51
N ARG A 229 3.75 5.76 2.12
CA ARG A 229 5.10 5.82 1.58
C ARG A 229 5.95 4.65 2.06
N VAL A 230 6.69 4.04 1.14
CA VAL A 230 7.89 3.23 1.46
C VAL A 230 9.14 4.06 1.15
N ILE A 231 10.26 3.88 1.85
CA ILE A 231 11.52 4.59 1.63
C ILE A 231 12.65 3.57 1.65
N ASN A 232 13.43 3.47 0.58
CA ASN A 232 14.63 2.62 0.57
C ASN A 232 15.75 3.25 1.40
N ILE A 233 16.38 2.44 2.27
CA ILE A 233 17.51 2.83 3.11
C ILE A 233 18.72 2.01 2.70
N SER A 234 19.78 2.69 2.29
CA SER A 234 21.03 2.07 1.80
C SER A 234 22.26 2.66 2.47
N TRP A 235 23.38 1.95 2.37
CA TRP A 235 24.71 2.36 2.83
C TRP A 235 25.75 1.49 2.14
N GLY A 236 27.02 1.89 2.21
CA GLY A 236 28.13 1.17 1.57
C GLY A 236 28.55 1.83 0.26
N GLU A 237 29.21 1.06 -0.61
CA GLU A 237 29.78 1.56 -1.87
C GLU A 237 28.70 1.77 -2.95
N ASP A 238 27.72 0.86 -3.01
CA ASP A 238 26.63 0.91 -3.98
C ASP A 238 25.37 1.51 -3.34
N VAL A 239 25.22 2.83 -3.52
CA VAL A 239 24.09 3.60 -3.00
C VAL A 239 23.29 4.16 -4.16
N GLN A 240 21.97 3.97 -4.12
CA GLN A 240 21.11 4.53 -5.15
C GLN A 240 21.26 6.06 -5.25
N PRO A 241 21.41 6.64 -6.45
CA PRO A 241 21.37 8.09 -6.62
C PRO A 241 20.00 8.66 -6.27
N ALA A 242 19.97 9.88 -5.72
CA ALA A 242 18.73 10.62 -5.52
C ALA A 242 18.05 10.91 -6.87
N VAL A 243 16.75 10.61 -6.96
CA VAL A 243 15.95 10.79 -8.19
C VAL A 243 15.08 12.04 -8.08
N ARG A 244 15.55 13.16 -8.62
CA ARG A 244 14.80 14.42 -8.75
C ARG A 244 15.53 15.37 -9.69
N GLY A 245 14.82 15.91 -10.69
CA GLY A 245 15.38 16.93 -11.56
C GLY A 245 15.19 16.64 -13.04
N ARG A 246 16.13 17.09 -13.87
CA ARG A 246 16.09 16.92 -15.32
C ARG A 246 17.09 15.84 -15.73
N TYR A 247 16.58 14.80 -16.38
CA TYR A 247 17.36 13.62 -16.74
C TYR A 247 17.28 13.33 -18.24
N VAL A 248 18.27 12.60 -18.71
CA VAL A 248 18.20 11.82 -19.94
C VAL A 248 18.04 10.36 -19.51
N VAL A 249 16.99 9.69 -19.97
CA VAL A 249 16.75 8.28 -19.62
C VAL A 249 17.45 7.42 -20.66
N VAL A 250 18.58 6.82 -20.29
CA VAL A 250 19.44 6.03 -21.18
C VAL A 250 19.12 4.54 -21.03
N ASN A 251 18.87 3.87 -22.14
CA ASN A 251 18.75 2.42 -22.14
C ASN A 251 20.15 1.78 -22.02
N ARG A 252 20.37 0.98 -20.98
CA ARG A 252 21.66 0.33 -20.70
C ARG A 252 22.17 -0.55 -21.85
N ASN A 253 21.27 -1.22 -22.58
CA ASN A 253 21.65 -2.15 -23.64
C ASN A 253 22.01 -1.43 -24.95
N SER A 254 21.20 -0.44 -25.37
CA SER A 254 21.38 0.21 -26.68
C SER A 254 22.20 1.51 -26.63
N GLY A 255 22.37 2.11 -25.44
CA GLY A 255 22.94 3.45 -25.29
C GLY A 255 22.04 4.58 -25.83
N LYS A 256 20.86 4.26 -26.38
CA LYS A 256 19.87 5.22 -26.86
C LYS A 256 19.04 5.78 -25.71
N VAL A 257 18.42 6.93 -25.95
CA VAL A 257 17.66 7.68 -24.95
C VAL A 257 16.17 7.64 -25.22
N LEU A 258 15.36 7.71 -24.16
CA LEU A 258 13.92 7.91 -24.26
C LEU A 258 13.63 9.28 -24.89
N GLU A 259 12.89 9.25 -25.99
CA GLU A 259 12.62 10.40 -26.84
C GLU A 259 11.12 10.51 -27.14
N LEU A 260 10.63 11.74 -27.16
CA LEU A 260 9.39 12.09 -27.83
C LEU A 260 9.69 12.40 -29.31
N PRO A 261 9.23 11.59 -30.29
CA PRO A 261 9.68 11.67 -31.67
C PRO A 261 9.59 13.08 -32.25
N GLY A 262 10.74 13.67 -32.60
CA GLY A 262 10.81 15.02 -33.18
C GLY A 262 10.17 16.14 -32.33
N GLY A 263 9.96 15.91 -31.03
CA GLY A 263 9.25 16.87 -30.16
C GLY A 263 7.75 16.98 -30.43
N ALA A 264 7.13 15.93 -30.98
CA ALA A 264 5.69 15.89 -31.27
C ALA A 264 4.83 16.24 -30.03
N THR A 265 3.78 17.03 -30.21
CA THR A 265 2.89 17.49 -29.13
C THR A 265 1.49 16.86 -29.17
N ALA A 266 1.23 15.97 -30.12
CA ALA A 266 -0.04 15.27 -30.21
C ALA A 266 -0.15 14.19 -29.11
N ASN A 267 -1.27 14.17 -28.40
CA ASN A 267 -1.58 13.13 -27.44
C ASN A 267 -1.68 11.77 -28.13
N GLY A 268 -1.19 10.72 -27.48
CA GLY A 268 -1.13 9.37 -28.04
C GLY A 268 0.09 9.10 -28.93
N THR A 269 0.99 10.09 -29.10
CA THR A 269 2.26 9.85 -29.82
C THR A 269 3.11 8.86 -29.03
N ALA A 270 3.40 7.69 -29.59
CA ALA A 270 4.28 6.72 -28.96
C ALA A 270 5.69 7.30 -28.71
N LEU A 271 6.21 7.10 -27.50
CA LEU A 271 7.60 7.41 -27.20
C LEU A 271 8.52 6.40 -27.88
N GLN A 272 9.75 6.82 -28.18
CA GLN A 272 10.73 5.98 -28.87
C GLN A 272 12.10 6.02 -28.19
N GLN A 273 13.01 5.16 -28.65
CA GLN A 273 14.43 5.27 -28.32
C GLN A 273 15.20 5.83 -29.52
N ASN A 274 16.05 6.83 -29.28
CA ASN A 274 16.87 7.43 -30.33
C ASN A 274 18.27 7.79 -29.83
N THR A 275 19.19 8.08 -30.75
CA THR A 275 20.53 8.57 -30.41
C THR A 275 20.44 9.91 -29.71
N TYR A 276 21.14 10.08 -28.59
CA TYR A 276 21.16 11.35 -27.88
C TYR A 276 21.79 12.45 -28.75
N GLY A 277 21.02 13.52 -29.00
CA GLY A 277 21.44 14.69 -29.76
C GLY A 277 21.36 16.00 -28.95
N GLY A 278 21.08 15.92 -27.64
CA GLY A 278 20.98 17.10 -26.78
C GLY A 278 19.65 17.85 -26.84
N ALA A 279 18.66 17.33 -27.57
CA ALA A 279 17.38 18.00 -27.76
C ALA A 279 16.52 18.00 -26.49
N ALA A 280 15.73 19.06 -26.29
CA ALA A 280 14.86 19.18 -25.11
C ALA A 280 13.80 18.06 -25.05
N TYR A 281 13.35 17.53 -26.19
CA TYR A 281 12.41 16.42 -26.28
C TYR A 281 13.02 15.03 -25.96
N GLN A 282 14.33 14.97 -25.68
CA GLN A 282 15.05 13.81 -25.15
C GLN A 282 15.35 13.93 -23.64
N GLN A 283 14.87 15.00 -23.01
CA GLN A 283 15.12 15.30 -21.61
C GLN A 283 13.80 15.29 -20.85
N TRP A 284 13.82 14.75 -19.62
CA TRP A 284 12.63 14.48 -18.83
C TRP A 284 12.78 15.09 -17.44
N SER A 285 11.81 15.90 -17.04
CA SER A 285 11.67 16.34 -15.66
C SER A 285 11.06 15.19 -14.85
N VAL A 286 11.87 14.63 -13.96
CA VAL A 286 11.47 13.59 -13.01
C VAL A 286 11.17 14.25 -11.67
N ARG A 287 9.92 14.11 -11.20
CA ARG A 287 9.44 14.77 -9.98
C ARG A 287 8.71 13.79 -9.08
N PRO A 288 9.00 13.75 -7.77
CA PRO A 288 8.26 12.91 -6.83
C PRO A 288 6.78 13.35 -6.77
N ILE A 289 5.89 12.39 -6.52
CA ILE A 289 4.48 12.69 -6.23
C ILE A 289 4.38 13.47 -4.92
N SER A 290 3.48 14.44 -4.89
CA SER A 290 3.20 15.20 -3.66
C SER A 290 2.54 14.27 -2.65
N ALA A 291 2.97 14.35 -1.39
CA ALA A 291 2.34 13.60 -0.30
C ALA A 291 0.84 13.94 -0.15
N ARG A 292 0.40 15.12 -0.62
CA ARG A 292 -1.01 15.54 -0.59
C ARG A 292 -1.80 15.19 -1.86
N SER A 293 -1.21 14.50 -2.83
CA SER A 293 -1.93 14.07 -4.05
C SER A 293 -2.92 12.92 -3.82
N GLY A 294 -2.89 12.30 -2.64
CA GLY A 294 -3.69 11.12 -2.32
C GLY A 294 -3.02 9.83 -2.79
N GLY A 295 -3.07 8.80 -1.94
CA GLY A 295 -2.49 7.50 -2.19
C GLY A 295 -1.01 7.39 -1.84
N ASP A 296 -0.40 6.39 -2.44
CA ASP A 296 1.03 6.13 -2.32
C ASP A 296 1.83 7.21 -3.06
N PHE A 297 2.65 7.96 -2.33
CA PHE A 297 3.52 9.01 -2.86
C PHE A 297 4.98 8.56 -3.01
N SER A 298 5.21 7.24 -3.10
CA SER A 298 6.51 6.64 -3.44
C SER A 298 6.89 6.77 -4.93
N TYR A 299 5.96 7.24 -5.76
CA TYR A 299 6.11 7.33 -7.21
C TYR A 299 6.66 8.69 -7.67
N PHE A 300 6.90 8.77 -8.98
CA PHE A 300 7.40 9.94 -9.68
C PHE A 300 6.64 10.14 -10.99
N THR A 301 6.60 11.37 -11.48
CA THR A 301 6.19 11.70 -12.86
C THR A 301 7.42 11.87 -13.76
N LEU A 302 7.26 11.53 -15.04
CA LEU A 302 8.23 11.80 -16.10
C LEU A 302 7.59 12.75 -17.12
N VAL A 303 7.96 14.02 -17.07
CA VAL A 303 7.39 15.05 -17.97
C VAL A 303 8.45 15.53 -18.94
N ASN A 304 8.18 15.43 -20.23
CA ASN A 304 9.09 15.86 -21.29
C ASN A 304 9.42 17.35 -21.14
N ALA A 305 10.71 17.66 -21.10
CA ALA A 305 11.17 19.00 -20.78
C ALA A 305 11.11 19.99 -21.95
N GLY A 306 10.86 19.50 -23.18
CA GLY A 306 10.62 20.33 -24.36
C GLY A 306 9.14 20.64 -24.59
N THR A 307 8.24 19.70 -24.29
CA THR A 307 6.81 19.81 -24.66
C THR A 307 5.85 19.90 -23.47
N GLY A 308 6.28 19.52 -22.26
CA GLY A 308 5.40 19.42 -21.09
C GLY A 308 4.49 18.20 -21.08
N LYS A 309 4.61 17.28 -22.06
CA LYS A 309 3.84 16.02 -22.10
C LYS A 309 4.39 15.00 -21.12
N ALA A 310 3.52 14.29 -20.43
CA ALA A 310 3.90 13.18 -19.56
C ALA A 310 4.16 11.90 -20.36
N ALA A 311 5.07 11.07 -19.89
CA ALA A 311 5.14 9.67 -20.27
C ALA A 311 3.92 8.95 -19.69
N ASP A 312 3.04 8.46 -20.54
CA ASP A 312 1.72 7.94 -20.19
C ASP A 312 1.58 6.49 -20.65
N LEU A 313 1.20 5.59 -19.75
CA LEU A 313 0.88 4.21 -20.13
C LEU A 313 -0.49 4.17 -20.82
N LEU A 314 -0.47 3.86 -22.11
CA LEU A 314 -1.65 3.88 -22.97
C LEU A 314 -2.73 2.94 -22.43
N ASN A 315 -3.94 3.48 -22.27
CA ASN A 315 -5.14 2.76 -21.83
C ASN A 315 -5.01 2.02 -20.49
N TYR A 316 -4.11 2.46 -19.60
CA TYR A 316 -3.90 1.81 -18.30
C TYR A 316 -3.62 0.30 -18.43
N SER A 317 -2.84 -0.09 -19.45
CA SER A 317 -2.58 -1.50 -19.76
C SER A 317 -1.99 -2.25 -18.55
N LEU A 318 -2.55 -3.42 -18.24
CA LEU A 318 -2.02 -4.33 -17.23
C LEU A 318 -1.11 -5.42 -17.85
N ASP A 319 -0.91 -5.37 -19.16
CA ASP A 319 -0.21 -6.40 -19.92
C ASP A 319 1.26 -6.04 -20.12
N ASN A 320 2.10 -7.07 -20.20
CA ASN A 320 3.49 -6.91 -20.60
C ASN A 320 3.58 -6.33 -22.02
N GLY A 321 4.45 -5.33 -22.19
CA GLY A 321 4.65 -4.66 -23.48
C GLY A 321 3.70 -3.48 -23.73
N GLY A 322 2.98 -3.02 -22.71
CA GLY A 322 2.18 -1.80 -22.78
C GLY A 322 2.96 -0.60 -23.35
N THR A 323 2.34 0.10 -24.30
CA THR A 323 2.95 1.24 -24.99
C THR A 323 2.97 2.48 -24.12
N ILE A 324 4.12 3.15 -24.04
CA ILE A 324 4.22 4.47 -23.43
C ILE A 324 4.05 5.54 -24.51
N VAL A 325 3.10 6.44 -24.31
CA VAL A 325 2.79 7.56 -25.21
C VAL A 325 3.05 8.89 -24.52
N ALA A 326 3.09 9.97 -25.29
CA ALA A 326 2.95 11.32 -24.77
C ALA A 326 1.48 11.66 -24.58
N TYR A 327 1.17 12.22 -23.42
CA TYR A 327 -0.15 12.77 -23.12
C TYR A 327 -0.03 14.06 -22.30
N ASP A 328 -1.10 14.84 -22.22
CA ASP A 328 -1.14 15.97 -21.29
C ASP A 328 -0.90 15.50 -19.85
N SER A 329 -0.04 16.24 -19.15
CA SER A 329 0.32 15.93 -17.77
C SER A 329 -0.86 16.17 -16.84
N ALA A 330 -1.47 15.09 -16.37
CA ALA A 330 -2.58 15.09 -15.43
C ALA A 330 -2.24 14.43 -14.08
N ASN A 331 -1.04 13.84 -13.95
CA ASN A 331 -0.59 13.11 -12.77
C ASN A 331 -1.53 11.94 -12.37
N THR A 332 -2.19 11.34 -13.36
CA THR A 332 -3.01 10.13 -13.18
C THR A 332 -2.11 8.90 -12.96
N GLY A 333 -2.66 7.81 -12.42
CA GLY A 333 -1.88 6.61 -12.07
C GLY A 333 -1.03 6.05 -13.21
N ASN A 334 -1.54 6.04 -14.43
CA ASN A 334 -0.82 5.62 -15.65
C ASN A 334 0.34 6.56 -16.04
N GLN A 335 0.48 7.73 -15.41
CA GLN A 335 1.61 8.66 -15.59
C GLN A 335 2.60 8.63 -14.43
N GLN A 336 2.42 7.70 -13.48
CA GLN A 336 3.24 7.55 -12.29
C GLN A 336 4.15 6.33 -12.42
N TYR A 337 5.41 6.49 -12.01
CA TYR A 337 6.45 5.48 -12.15
C TYR A 337 7.25 5.34 -10.86
N TYR A 338 7.75 4.14 -10.60
CA TYR A 338 8.77 3.93 -9.58
C TYR A 338 10.09 3.54 -10.23
N PHE A 339 11.17 3.97 -9.58
CA PHE A 339 12.55 3.72 -10.00
C PHE A 339 13.13 2.67 -9.05
N ASP A 340 13.15 1.42 -9.50
CA ASP A 340 13.67 0.27 -8.76
C ASP A 340 15.17 0.15 -8.99
N TYR A 341 15.97 0.42 -7.94
CA TYR A 341 17.42 0.46 -8.07
C TYR A 341 17.99 -0.93 -8.38
N ALA A 342 18.74 -1.02 -9.47
CA ALA A 342 19.29 -2.26 -10.00
C ALA A 342 20.80 -2.42 -9.72
N GLY A 343 21.38 -1.51 -8.92
CA GLY A 343 22.82 -1.45 -8.66
C GLY A 343 23.60 -0.70 -9.73
N ASP A 344 24.82 -0.28 -9.38
CA ASP A 344 25.78 0.39 -10.26
C ASP A 344 25.21 1.64 -10.97
N GLY A 345 24.32 2.38 -10.31
CA GLY A 345 23.68 3.57 -10.86
C GLY A 345 22.53 3.32 -11.84
N TYR A 346 22.15 2.05 -12.07
CA TYR A 346 21.05 1.69 -12.96
C TYR A 346 19.72 1.49 -12.24
N PHE A 347 18.62 1.69 -12.96
CA PHE A 347 17.26 1.48 -12.45
C PHE A 347 16.42 0.69 -13.45
N TYR A 348 15.54 -0.17 -12.95
CA TYR A 348 14.33 -0.54 -13.67
C TYR A 348 13.29 0.56 -13.47
N ILE A 349 12.69 1.04 -14.56
CA ILE A 349 11.60 2.02 -14.51
C ILE A 349 10.30 1.28 -14.76
N ARG A 350 9.35 1.39 -13.84
CA ARG A 350 8.10 0.64 -13.88
C ARG A 350 6.92 1.58 -13.62
N ASN A 351 5.86 1.41 -14.40
CA ASN A 351 4.61 2.14 -14.19
C ASN A 351 3.92 1.65 -12.90
N ARG A 352 3.05 2.49 -12.33
CA ARG A 352 2.35 2.22 -11.07
C ARG A 352 1.44 1.00 -11.11
#